data_AF-A0A2G6BY45-F1
#
_entry.id   AF-A0A2G6BY45-F1
#
_cell.length_a   1.000
_cell.length_b   1.000
_cell.length_c   1.000
_cell.angle_alpha   90.00
_cell.angle_beta   90.00
_cell.angle_gamma   90.00
#
_symmetry.space_group_name_H-M   'P 1'
#
loop_
_entity.id
_entity.type
_entity.pdbx_description
1 polymer ?
#
loop_
_entity_poly.entity_id
_entity_poly.type
_entity_poly.pdbx_seq_one_letter_code
_entity_poly.pdbx_strand_id
1 'polypeptide(L)'
;MKCEKCGAPEVAVKAVIQDQSGNVKNVNLCSNCFQELSDNKFDLSKLNFEKINEIMSSALDKIGSVQEKCRRCGLTLNEYKKFKSVGCPECYNTYRDYIREDIFKMTKTHCLNDDIKDHDQEMKTILEDRLKKAIENEEFELAASLKIELDSNFL
;
A
#
# COMPACT_ATOMS: atom_id res chain seq x y z
N MET A 1 11.49 30.13 -17.92
CA MET A 1 10.42 30.64 -17.04
C MET A 1 11.05 30.83 -15.68
N LYS A 2 10.93 32.01 -15.06
CA LYS A 2 11.70 32.38 -13.86
C LYS A 2 10.89 32.14 -12.59
N CYS A 3 11.56 31.91 -11.47
CA CYS A 3 10.93 31.88 -10.16
C CYS A 3 10.31 33.25 -9.85
N GLU A 4 9.04 33.26 -9.46
CA GLU A 4 8.30 34.49 -9.17
C GLU A 4 8.66 35.12 -7.83
N LYS A 5 9.32 34.37 -6.92
CA LYS A 5 9.78 34.87 -5.61
C LYS A 5 11.18 35.48 -5.66
N CYS A 6 12.14 34.81 -6.30
CA CYS A 6 13.55 35.22 -6.31
C CYS A 6 14.11 35.57 -7.70
N GLY A 7 13.34 35.40 -8.77
CA GLY A 7 13.77 35.71 -10.13
C GLY A 7 14.73 34.70 -10.77
N ALA A 8 15.06 33.60 -10.09
CA ALA A 8 15.96 32.56 -10.60
C ALA A 8 15.47 31.99 -11.95
N PRO A 9 16.37 31.66 -12.90
CA PRO A 9 15.99 31.19 -14.24
C PRO A 9 15.36 29.79 -14.24
N GLU A 10 15.50 29.04 -13.14
CA GLU A 10 14.99 27.67 -12.99
C GLU A 10 13.77 27.63 -12.07
N VAL A 11 12.69 27.01 -12.55
CA VAL A 11 11.46 26.73 -11.80
C VAL A 11 11.38 25.23 -11.59
N ALA A 12 11.26 24.80 -10.34
CA ALA A 12 11.18 23.40 -9.98
C ALA A 12 9.75 22.97 -9.64
N VAL A 13 8.92 23.90 -9.13
CA VAL A 13 7.61 23.58 -8.56
C VAL A 13 6.58 24.67 -8.90
N LYS A 14 5.36 24.28 -9.27
CA LYS A 14 4.18 25.17 -9.27
C LYS A 14 3.49 25.04 -7.91
N ALA A 15 3.43 26.14 -7.16
CA ALA A 15 2.76 26.20 -5.88
C ALA A 15 1.40 26.90 -6.03
N VAL A 16 0.42 26.42 -5.28
CA VAL A 16 -0.91 27.00 -5.20
C VAL A 16 -0.99 27.75 -3.87
N ILE A 17 -1.03 29.08 -3.92
CA ILE A 17 -1.06 29.93 -2.73
C ILE A 17 -2.45 30.57 -2.63
N GLN A 18 -3.05 30.46 -1.46
CA GLN A 18 -4.30 31.13 -1.13
C GLN A 18 -4.01 32.41 -0.35
N ASP A 19 -4.52 33.52 -0.84
CA ASP A 19 -4.41 34.81 -0.15
C ASP A 19 -5.42 34.91 1.01
N GLN A 20 -5.24 35.90 1.88
CA GLN A 20 -6.11 36.13 3.06
C GLN A 20 -7.59 36.35 2.69
N SER A 21 -7.86 36.77 1.44
CA SER A 21 -9.21 36.95 0.88
C SER A 21 -9.80 35.68 0.25
N GLY A 22 -9.15 34.52 0.38
CA GLY A 22 -9.63 33.24 -0.16
C GLY A 22 -9.36 33.02 -1.66
N ASN A 23 -8.69 33.96 -2.32
CA ASN A 23 -8.34 33.83 -3.74
C ASN A 23 -7.14 32.91 -3.91
N VAL A 24 -7.30 31.91 -4.76
CA VAL A 24 -6.27 30.91 -5.07
C VAL A 24 -5.47 31.34 -6.30
N LYS A 25 -4.15 31.48 -6.17
CA LYS A 25 -3.23 31.82 -7.27
C LYS A 25 -2.17 30.75 -7.45
N ASN A 26 -1.87 30.44 -8.71
CA ASN A 26 -0.82 29.50 -9.09
C ASN A 26 0.48 30.28 -9.37
N VAL A 27 1.54 30.00 -8.61
CA VAL A 27 2.85 30.66 -8.74
C VAL A 27 3.95 29.67 -9.09
N ASN A 28 4.94 30.10 -9.86
CA ASN A 28 6.10 29.29 -10.24
C ASN A 28 7.29 29.57 -9.30
N LEU A 29 7.78 28.54 -8.60
CA LEU A 29 8.85 28.66 -7.61
C LEU A 29 10.03 27.72 -7.90
N CYS A 30 11.24 28.15 -7.53
CA CYS A 30 12.41 27.28 -7.49
C CYS A 30 12.40 26.40 -6.23
N SER A 31 13.24 25.36 -6.20
CA SER A 31 13.29 24.38 -5.11
C SER A 31 13.54 25.03 -3.74
N ASN A 32 14.50 25.95 -3.65
CA ASN A 32 14.81 26.67 -2.40
C ASN A 32 13.63 27.52 -1.90
N CYS A 33 12.99 28.27 -2.81
CA CYS A 33 11.86 29.11 -2.44
C CYS A 33 10.63 28.31 -1.99
N PHE A 34 10.43 27.11 -2.56
CA PHE A 34 9.35 26.21 -2.15
C PHE A 34 9.60 25.62 -0.76
N GLN A 35 10.84 25.21 -0.46
CA GLN A 35 11.20 24.67 0.87
C GLN A 35 10.99 25.71 1.98
N GLU A 36 11.46 26.95 1.79
CA GLU A 36 11.24 28.04 2.77
C GLU A 36 9.75 28.33 3.04
N LEU A 37 8.90 28.13 2.03
CA LEU A 37 7.44 28.30 2.15
C LEU A 37 6.79 27.11 2.87
N SER A 38 7.28 25.90 2.63
CA SER A 38 6.81 24.67 3.28
C SER A 38 7.16 24.63 4.77
N ASP A 39 8.37 25.08 5.14
CA ASP A 39 8.86 25.03 6.53
C ASP A 39 8.08 25.95 7.48
N ASN A 40 7.44 27.00 6.96
CA ASN A 40 6.81 28.00 7.82
C ASN A 40 5.33 27.79 8.13
N LYS A 41 4.58 26.89 7.46
CA LYS A 41 3.14 26.70 7.72
C LYS A 41 2.57 25.32 7.36
N PHE A 42 3.21 24.23 7.77
CA PHE A 42 2.52 22.94 7.88
C PHE A 42 2.13 22.68 9.33
N ASP A 43 1.03 23.30 9.78
CA ASP A 43 0.32 22.85 10.98
C ASP A 43 -0.40 21.54 10.63
N LEU A 44 0.39 20.45 10.65
CA LEU A 44 -0.02 19.06 10.41
C LEU A 44 -1.08 18.57 11.42
N SER A 45 -1.38 19.36 12.44
CA SER A 45 -2.30 19.04 13.53
C SER A 45 -3.77 19.10 13.13
N LYS A 46 -4.10 19.72 11.99
CA LYS A 46 -5.49 19.96 11.54
C LYS A 46 -5.88 19.23 10.25
N LEU A 47 -5.01 18.39 9.72
CA LEU A 47 -5.24 17.72 8.45
C LEU A 47 -5.48 16.22 8.69
N ASN A 48 -6.65 15.74 8.24
CA ASN A 48 -7.02 14.33 8.29
C ASN A 48 -5.91 13.48 7.65
N PHE A 49 -5.28 12.64 8.47
CA PHE A 49 -4.14 11.78 8.13
C PHE A 49 -4.35 10.94 6.86
N GLU A 50 -5.60 10.59 6.53
CA GLU A 50 -5.92 9.80 5.34
C GLU A 50 -5.61 10.51 4.02
N LYS A 51 -5.82 11.83 3.93
CA LYS A 51 -5.53 12.60 2.70
C LYS A 51 -4.05 12.94 2.55
N ILE A 52 -3.29 12.91 3.65
CA ILE A 52 -1.87 13.22 3.64
C ILE A 52 -1.07 12.06 3.02
N ASN A 53 -1.47 10.80 3.24
CA ASN A 53 -0.79 9.65 2.62
C ASN A 53 -0.85 9.69 1.08
N GLU A 54 -1.94 10.19 0.50
CA GLU A 54 -2.09 10.31 -0.95
C GLU A 54 -1.25 11.46 -1.54
N ILE A 55 -1.11 12.56 -0.79
CA ILE A 55 -0.32 13.73 -1.21
C ILE A 55 1.18 13.52 -0.92
N MET A 56 1.53 12.81 0.14
CA MET A 56 2.92 12.56 0.54
C MET A 56 3.55 11.46 -0.32
N SER A 57 2.79 10.42 -0.70
CA SER A 57 3.24 9.41 -1.68
C SER A 57 3.53 10.02 -3.06
N SER A 58 2.74 11.03 -3.47
CA SER A 58 2.97 11.74 -4.74
C SER A 58 4.08 12.80 -4.66
N ALA A 59 4.39 13.35 -3.48
CA ALA A 59 5.49 14.31 -3.28
C ALA A 59 6.87 13.63 -3.06
N LEU A 60 6.91 12.50 -2.35
CA LEU A 60 8.14 11.74 -2.08
C LEU A 60 8.72 11.08 -3.34
N ASP A 61 7.88 10.77 -4.34
CA ASP A 61 8.34 10.21 -5.61
C ASP A 61 9.23 11.17 -6.43
N LYS A 62 9.26 12.47 -6.10
CA LYS A 62 10.04 13.48 -6.82
C LYS A 62 11.35 13.92 -6.15
N ILE A 63 11.64 13.52 -4.91
CA ILE A 63 12.82 14.03 -4.18
C ILE A 63 13.97 13.01 -4.09
N GLY A 64 13.78 11.73 -4.45
CA GLY A 64 14.86 10.75 -4.23
C GLY A 64 14.86 9.47 -5.05
N SER A 65 14.14 9.38 -6.18
CA SER A 65 14.28 8.20 -7.03
C SER A 65 15.43 8.40 -8.02
N VAL A 66 16.61 7.84 -7.68
CA VAL A 66 17.44 7.22 -8.72
C VAL A 66 16.46 6.44 -9.57
N GLN A 67 16.32 6.79 -10.86
CA GLN A 67 15.37 6.12 -11.75
C GLN A 67 15.81 4.65 -11.81
N GLU A 68 15.26 3.82 -10.94
CA GLU A 68 15.45 2.38 -11.00
C GLU A 68 14.76 1.94 -12.28
N LYS A 69 15.59 1.60 -13.24
CA LYS A 69 15.20 1.01 -14.51
C LYS A 69 15.71 -0.41 -14.51
N CYS A 70 14.89 -1.34 -14.99
CA CYS A 70 15.34 -2.69 -15.22
C CYS A 70 16.48 -2.67 -16.23
N ARG A 71 17.64 -3.21 -15.86
CA ARG A 71 18.84 -3.23 -16.72
C ARG A 71 18.65 -4.04 -18.00
N ARG A 72 17.68 -4.96 -18.02
CA ARG A 72 17.44 -5.89 -19.14
C ARG A 72 16.43 -5.37 -20.16
N CYS A 73 15.30 -4.82 -19.72
CA CYS A 73 14.23 -4.36 -20.62
C CYS A 73 14.00 -2.84 -20.59
N GLY A 74 14.67 -2.11 -19.70
CA GLY A 74 14.54 -0.67 -19.58
C GLY A 74 13.25 -0.18 -18.91
N LEU A 75 12.33 -1.07 -18.54
CA LEU A 75 11.10 -0.74 -17.82
C LEU A 75 11.45 0.10 -16.59
N THR A 76 10.83 1.26 -16.44
CA THR A 76 11.04 2.17 -15.31
C THR A 76 10.08 1.88 -14.16
N LEU A 77 10.47 2.25 -12.94
CA LEU A 77 9.58 2.12 -11.77
C LEU A 77 8.25 2.88 -11.96
N ASN A 78 8.26 4.03 -12.63
CA ASN A 78 7.04 4.79 -12.91
C ASN A 78 6.08 4.06 -13.85
N GLU A 79 6.62 3.39 -14.87
CA GLU A 79 5.81 2.55 -15.76
C GLU A 79 5.26 1.33 -15.02
N TYR A 80 6.06 0.68 -14.18
CA TYR A 80 5.57 -0.39 -13.30
C TYR A 80 4.45 0.11 -12.38
N LYS A 81 4.61 1.25 -11.71
CA LYS A 81 3.56 1.83 -10.85
C LYS A 81 2.27 2.14 -11.61
N LYS A 82 2.37 2.56 -12.87
CA LYS A 82 1.21 2.89 -13.73
C LYS A 82 0.48 1.66 -14.26
N PHE A 83 1.22 0.65 -14.72
CA PHE A 83 0.64 -0.54 -15.37
C PHE A 83 0.50 -1.75 -14.44
N LYS A 84 1.15 -1.71 -13.27
CA LYS A 84 1.22 -2.78 -12.26
C LYS A 84 1.66 -4.13 -12.83
N SER A 85 2.37 -4.11 -13.96
CA SER A 85 2.80 -5.30 -14.70
C SER A 85 4.30 -5.26 -14.97
N VAL A 86 4.91 -6.45 -15.00
CA VAL A 86 6.32 -6.65 -15.31
C VAL A 86 6.47 -7.59 -16.50
N GLY A 87 7.46 -7.34 -17.36
CA GLY A 87 7.62 -8.03 -18.65
C GLY A 87 8.82 -8.96 -18.78
N CYS A 88 9.81 -8.92 -17.88
CA CYS A 88 10.97 -9.80 -17.94
C CYS A 88 11.38 -10.31 -16.54
N PRO A 89 12.16 -11.40 -16.44
CA PRO A 89 12.54 -11.99 -15.14
C PRO A 89 13.29 -11.01 -14.23
N GLU A 90 14.15 -10.16 -14.82
CA GLU A 90 14.97 -9.21 -14.07
C GLU A 90 14.13 -8.10 -13.40
N CYS A 91 12.92 -7.84 -13.91
CA CYS A 91 11.98 -6.92 -13.28
C CYS A 91 11.51 -7.41 -11.90
N TYR A 92 11.39 -8.73 -11.70
CA TYR A 92 11.00 -9.28 -10.39
C TYR A 92 12.08 -9.07 -9.34
N ASN A 93 13.35 -9.06 -9.75
CA ASN A 93 14.47 -8.78 -8.86
C ASN A 93 14.60 -7.28 -8.59
N THR A 94 14.51 -6.46 -9.66
CA THR A 94 14.67 -5.00 -9.58
C THR A 94 13.55 -4.37 -8.75
N TYR A 95 12.30 -4.81 -8.93
CA TYR A 95 11.13 -4.22 -8.26
C TYR A 95 10.57 -5.10 -7.15
N ARG A 96 11.39 -6.01 -6.60
CA ARG A 96 10.96 -7.04 -5.65
C ARG A 96 10.19 -6.48 -4.47
N ASP A 97 10.70 -5.41 -3.88
CA ASP A 97 10.11 -4.82 -2.67
C ASP A 97 8.82 -4.07 -3.00
N TYR A 98 8.76 -3.35 -4.13
CA TYR A 98 7.53 -2.73 -4.62
C TYR A 98 6.44 -3.76 -4.97
N ILE A 99 6.81 -4.85 -5.63
CA ILE A 99 5.89 -5.95 -5.95
C ILE A 99 5.36 -6.59 -4.66
N ARG A 100 6.23 -6.83 -3.68
CA ARG A 100 5.81 -7.38 -2.39
C ARG A 100 4.83 -6.44 -1.70
N GLU A 101 5.12 -5.15 -1.64
CA GLU A 101 4.23 -4.16 -1.03
C GLU A 101 2.88 -4.06 -1.75
N ASP A 102 2.88 -4.08 -3.08
CA ASP A 102 1.67 -4.02 -3.88
C ASP A 102 0.80 -5.26 -3.68
N ILE A 103 1.41 -6.46 -3.67
CA ILE A 103 0.71 -7.69 -3.31
C ILE A 103 0.18 -7.59 -1.90
N PHE A 104 0.99 -7.13 -0.94
CA PHE A 104 0.59 -7.03 0.47
C PHE A 104 -0.56 -6.05 0.69
N LYS A 105 -0.58 -4.93 -0.03
CA LYS A 105 -1.69 -3.95 -0.02
C LYS A 105 -2.96 -4.56 -0.60
N MET A 106 -2.85 -5.26 -1.71
CA MET A 106 -3.97 -5.94 -2.36
C MET A 106 -4.52 -7.08 -1.50
N THR A 107 -3.65 -7.79 -0.79
CA THR A 107 -4.07 -8.79 0.20
C THR A 107 -4.62 -8.14 1.46
N LYS A 108 -4.13 -7.00 1.94
CA LYS A 108 -4.74 -6.33 3.12
C LYS A 108 -6.21 -5.96 2.89
N THR A 109 -6.62 -5.65 1.66
CA THR A 109 -8.04 -5.40 1.34
C THR A 109 -8.89 -6.67 1.31
N HIS A 110 -8.27 -7.86 1.19
CA HIS A 110 -8.95 -9.16 1.17
C HIS A 110 -8.64 -10.06 2.39
N CYS A 111 -7.71 -9.66 3.25
CA CYS A 111 -7.22 -10.43 4.40
C CYS A 111 -7.40 -9.69 5.74
N LEU A 112 -7.86 -8.43 5.72
CA LEU A 112 -8.35 -7.72 6.91
C LEU A 112 -9.87 -7.85 7.03
N ASN A 113 -10.41 -9.01 6.65
CA ASN A 113 -11.64 -9.45 7.27
C ASN A 113 -11.23 -10.19 8.54
N ASP A 114 -11.73 -9.70 9.67
CA ASP A 114 -11.74 -10.40 10.95
C ASP A 114 -12.44 -11.79 10.91
N ASP A 115 -12.84 -12.26 9.71
CA ASP A 115 -13.53 -13.52 9.42
C ASP A 115 -12.63 -14.77 9.50
N ILE A 116 -11.30 -14.64 9.54
CA ILE A 116 -10.41 -15.83 9.65
C ILE A 116 -10.64 -16.54 11.00
N LYS A 117 -11.00 -15.79 12.05
CA LYS A 117 -11.34 -16.40 13.35
C LYS A 117 -12.68 -17.13 13.33
N ASP A 118 -13.61 -16.70 12.48
CA ASP A 118 -14.95 -17.29 12.39
C ASP A 118 -14.91 -18.58 11.56
N HIS A 119 -14.12 -18.62 10.49
CA HIS A 119 -13.98 -19.82 9.65
C HIS A 119 -13.36 -21.01 10.41
N ASP A 120 -12.32 -20.78 11.21
CA ASP A 120 -11.70 -21.87 11.99
C ASP A 120 -12.65 -22.40 13.07
N GLN A 121 -13.45 -21.53 13.70
CA GLN A 121 -14.48 -21.93 14.65
C GLN A 121 -15.63 -22.68 13.96
N GLU A 122 -16.08 -22.21 12.80
CA GLU A 122 -17.11 -22.87 12.00
C GLU A 122 -16.64 -24.25 11.52
N MET A 123 -15.40 -24.37 11.01
CA MET A 123 -14.83 -25.65 10.59
C MET A 123 -14.68 -26.61 11.77
N LYS A 124 -14.24 -26.13 12.94
CA LYS A 124 -14.17 -26.94 14.15
C LYS A 124 -15.56 -27.46 14.56
N THR A 125 -16.59 -26.61 14.56
CA THR A 125 -17.96 -27.04 14.91
C THR A 125 -18.52 -28.07 13.94
N ILE A 126 -18.24 -27.96 12.63
CA ILE A 126 -18.62 -28.94 11.62
C ILE A 126 -17.91 -30.28 11.85
N LEU A 127 -16.61 -30.26 12.15
CA LEU A 127 -15.82 -31.46 12.48
C LEU A 127 -16.34 -32.14 13.76
N GLU A 128 -16.70 -31.36 14.78
CA GLU A 128 -17.31 -31.88 16.00
C GLU A 128 -18.69 -32.53 15.76
N ASP A 129 -19.52 -31.95 14.89
CA ASP A 129 -20.83 -32.52 14.52
C ASP A 129 -20.67 -33.83 13.73
N ARG A 130 -19.71 -33.88 12.81
CA ARG A 130 -19.36 -35.11 12.08
C ARG A 130 -18.86 -36.21 13.00
N LEU A 131 -18.03 -35.87 13.99
CA LEU A 131 -17.55 -36.81 14.98
C LEU A 131 -18.72 -37.42 15.79
N LYS A 132 -19.68 -36.58 16.22
CA LYS A 132 -20.88 -37.06 16.94
C LYS A 132 -21.71 -38.04 16.10
N LYS A 133 -21.96 -37.70 14.84
CA LYS A 133 -22.68 -38.59 13.90
C LYS A 133 -21.96 -39.91 13.67
N ALA A 134 -20.63 -39.88 13.54
CA ALA A 134 -19.84 -41.11 13.40
C ALA A 134 -19.96 -42.01 14.64
N ILE A 135 -19.99 -41.43 15.85
CA ILE A 135 -20.20 -42.17 17.09
C ILE A 135 -21.63 -42.74 17.16
N GLU A 136 -22.63 -41.96 16.81
CA GLU A 136 -24.05 -42.39 16.78
C GLU A 136 -24.30 -43.52 15.79
N ASN A 137 -23.59 -43.52 14.66
CA ASN A 137 -23.68 -44.56 13.62
C ASN A 137 -22.74 -45.76 13.87
N GLU A 138 -22.06 -45.81 15.03
CA GLU A 138 -21.10 -46.87 15.38
C GLU A 138 -19.88 -46.99 14.42
N GLU A 139 -19.56 -45.92 13.70
CA GLU A 139 -18.41 -45.83 12.77
C GLU A 139 -17.12 -45.43 13.52
N PHE A 140 -16.65 -46.30 14.42
CA PHE A 140 -15.56 -45.97 15.36
C PHE A 140 -14.21 -45.66 14.70
N GLU A 141 -13.88 -46.27 13.56
CA GLU A 141 -12.65 -45.97 12.82
C GLU A 141 -12.66 -44.56 12.21
N LEU A 142 -13.82 -44.15 11.69
CA LEU A 142 -14.04 -42.81 11.17
C LEU A 142 -13.98 -41.78 12.31
N ALA A 143 -14.63 -42.08 13.43
CA ALA A 143 -14.60 -41.22 14.62
C ALA A 143 -13.17 -41.01 15.15
N ALA A 144 -12.35 -42.07 15.19
CA ALA A 144 -10.95 -41.96 15.59
C ALA A 144 -10.14 -41.05 14.64
N SER A 145 -10.36 -41.19 13.33
CA SER A 145 -9.70 -40.38 12.31
C SER A 145 -10.08 -38.90 12.41
N LEU A 146 -11.38 -38.60 12.54
CA LEU A 146 -11.87 -37.23 12.71
C LEU A 146 -11.35 -36.57 13.99
N LYS A 147 -11.18 -37.34 15.07
CA LYS A 147 -10.63 -36.82 16.32
C LYS A 147 -9.15 -36.44 16.19
N ILE A 148 -8.35 -37.25 15.50
CA ILE A 148 -6.95 -36.92 15.21
C ILE A 148 -6.86 -35.65 14.37
N GLU A 149 -7.71 -35.51 13.35
CA GLU A 149 -7.77 -34.32 12.51
C GLU A 149 -8.12 -33.05 13.32
N LEU A 150 -9.02 -33.17 14.29
CA LEU A 150 -9.42 -32.10 15.20
C LEU A 150 -8.28 -31.67 16.12
N ASP A 151 -7.53 -32.65 16.65
CA ASP A 151 -6.37 -32.40 17.51
C ASP A 151 -5.16 -31.85 16.72
N SER A 152 -4.98 -32.22 15.45
CA SER A 152 -3.83 -31.76 14.64
C SER A 152 -4.02 -30.37 14.02
N ASN A 153 -5.25 -29.98 13.67
CA ASN A 153 -5.51 -28.74 12.91
C ASN A 153 -5.75 -27.49 13.78
N PHE A 154 -6.06 -27.64 15.08
CA PHE A 154 -6.51 -26.52 15.93
C PHE A 154 -5.74 -26.36 17.25
N LEU A 155 -4.48 -26.81 17.29
CA LEU A 155 -3.52 -26.69 18.41
C LEU A 155 -2.38 -25.73 18.03
#